data_AF-A0A1B2HR58-F1
#
_entry.id   AF-A0A1B2HR58-F1
#
_cell.length_a   1.000
_cell.length_b   1.000
_cell.length_c   1.000
_cell.angle_alpha   90.00
_cell.angle_beta   90.00
_cell.angle_gamma   90.00
#
_symmetry.space_group_name_H-M   'P 1'
#
loop_
_entity.id
_entity.type
_entity.pdbx_description
1 polymer ?
#
loop_
_entity_poly.entity_id
_entity_poly.type
_entity_poly.pdbx_seq_one_letter_code
_entity_poly.pdbx_strand_id
1 'polypeptide(L)'
;MDPQAVADVIGSFDVPGIWTTNDDPAHSAELVAAAERVLPAFRAPTATRARLLATIAMEERGTGARLPEADEAEAIARDLDDPELRAFALNARFMHTFHRTGLAPHRARIGRELVAHAAEHHLVTHEVLGHLILVQAGAALADLDTADHHAAEADDLARSHDLPLVSVFTDWYAALKLAAQNRTAEADHAYRAAAQRIAGTGMWGMERGLLPLALLSLHGPSTVDLTDDWGPHLPWVRPLALPQKEALAAARTLPPGPADLLSETRACLIALAAIRLQDDDLRERARTALLPAKDEQAAGTGLFTFGPISRFLDDLS
;
A
#
# COMPACT_ATOMS: atom_id res chain seq x y z
N MET A 1 0.05 -33.64 -13.32
CA MET A 1 0.62 -32.50 -14.05
C MET A 1 2.08 -32.44 -13.69
N ASP A 2 2.97 -32.21 -14.66
CA ASP A 2 4.42 -32.08 -14.41
C ASP A 2 4.69 -30.83 -13.55
N PRO A 3 5.36 -30.95 -12.39
CA PRO A 3 5.70 -29.79 -11.54
C PRO A 3 6.44 -28.68 -12.27
N GLN A 4 7.30 -29.01 -13.24
CA GLN A 4 8.02 -28.01 -14.03
C GLN A 4 7.06 -27.21 -14.91
N ALA A 5 6.17 -27.90 -15.65
CA ALA A 5 5.17 -27.24 -16.49
C ALA A 5 4.23 -26.31 -15.71
N VAL A 6 3.87 -26.67 -14.46
CA VAL A 6 3.10 -25.78 -13.58
C VAL A 6 3.90 -24.53 -13.21
N ALA A 7 5.17 -24.72 -12.81
CA ALA A 7 6.03 -23.62 -12.42
C ALA A 7 6.30 -22.65 -13.59
N ASP A 8 6.47 -23.16 -14.80
CA ASP A 8 6.68 -22.34 -16.01
C ASP A 8 5.45 -21.47 -16.33
N VAL A 9 4.24 -22.01 -16.16
CA VAL A 9 2.99 -21.25 -16.35
C VAL A 9 2.84 -20.16 -15.29
N ILE A 10 3.05 -20.51 -14.02
CA ILE A 10 2.95 -19.54 -12.90
C ILE A 10 3.99 -18.43 -13.06
N GLY A 11 5.21 -18.79 -13.46
CA GLY A 11 6.33 -17.87 -13.60
C GLY A 11 6.29 -16.98 -14.83
N SER A 12 5.27 -17.05 -15.68
CA SER A 12 5.20 -16.28 -16.94
C SER A 12 4.69 -14.84 -16.77
N PHE A 13 4.24 -14.44 -15.57
CA PHE A 13 3.67 -13.12 -15.29
C PHE A 13 4.41 -12.42 -14.14
N ASP A 14 5.46 -11.68 -14.47
CA ASP A 14 6.19 -10.83 -13.51
C ASP A 14 5.75 -9.36 -13.65
N VAL A 15 4.48 -9.07 -13.38
CA VAL A 15 3.97 -7.68 -13.39
C VAL A 15 4.23 -7.03 -12.03
N PRO A 16 4.96 -5.90 -11.96
CA PRO A 16 5.18 -5.20 -10.70
C PRO A 16 3.86 -4.78 -10.05
N GLY A 17 3.78 -4.92 -8.73
CA GLY A 17 2.64 -4.49 -7.94
C GLY A 17 3.04 -3.32 -7.06
N ILE A 18 2.16 -2.34 -6.90
CA ILE A 18 2.34 -1.28 -5.89
C ILE A 18 1.22 -1.25 -4.84
N TRP A 19 0.09 -1.91 -5.13
CA TRP A 19 -1.07 -1.93 -4.24
C TRP A 19 -1.25 -3.28 -3.55
N THR A 20 -1.56 -3.24 -2.26
CA THR A 20 -1.66 -4.43 -1.38
C THR A 20 -2.98 -5.19 -1.48
N THR A 21 -3.95 -4.68 -2.25
CA THR A 21 -5.20 -5.38 -2.54
C THR A 21 -5.09 -6.05 -3.90
N ASN A 22 -5.44 -7.34 -3.97
CA ASN A 22 -5.50 -8.05 -5.24
C ASN A 22 -6.75 -7.67 -6.02
N ASP A 23 -6.61 -7.54 -7.35
CA ASP A 23 -7.74 -7.24 -8.23
C ASP A 23 -8.70 -8.44 -8.33
N ASP A 24 -8.17 -9.68 -8.30
CA ASP A 24 -8.94 -10.92 -8.23
C ASP A 24 -8.41 -11.84 -7.11
N PRO A 25 -8.96 -11.73 -5.89
CA PRO A 25 -8.55 -12.56 -4.76
C PRO A 25 -8.79 -14.06 -4.97
N ALA A 26 -9.80 -14.45 -5.75
CA ALA A 26 -10.09 -15.86 -6.00
C ALA A 26 -9.04 -16.47 -6.91
N HIS A 27 -8.70 -15.77 -7.99
CA HIS A 27 -7.61 -16.17 -8.89
C HIS A 27 -6.26 -16.21 -8.16
N SER A 28 -5.98 -15.22 -7.32
CA SER A 28 -4.75 -15.18 -6.51
C SER A 28 -4.65 -16.41 -5.60
N ALA A 29 -5.74 -16.79 -4.93
CA ALA A 29 -5.78 -17.97 -4.06
C ALA A 29 -5.57 -19.28 -4.82
N GLU A 30 -6.09 -19.39 -6.05
CA GLU A 30 -5.83 -20.53 -6.93
C GLU A 30 -4.36 -20.65 -7.33
N LEU A 31 -3.71 -19.53 -7.66
CA LEU A 31 -2.28 -19.47 -7.98
C LEU A 31 -1.41 -19.87 -6.78
N VAL A 32 -1.69 -19.33 -5.58
CA VAL A 32 -0.99 -19.71 -4.35
C VAL A 32 -1.13 -21.21 -4.09
N ALA A 33 -2.35 -21.74 -4.14
CA ALA A 33 -2.61 -23.16 -3.91
C ALA A 33 -1.98 -24.07 -4.98
N ALA A 34 -1.74 -23.57 -6.20
CA ALA A 34 -1.00 -24.30 -7.23
C ALA A 34 0.50 -24.27 -6.96
N ALA A 35 1.07 -23.10 -6.63
CA ALA A 35 2.48 -22.92 -6.32
C ALA A 35 2.93 -23.72 -5.10
N GLU A 36 2.17 -23.64 -4.00
CA GLU A 36 2.46 -24.38 -2.75
C GLU A 36 2.45 -25.90 -2.96
N ARG A 37 1.63 -26.40 -3.89
CA ARG A 37 1.52 -27.83 -4.19
C ARG A 37 2.77 -28.37 -4.88
N VAL A 38 3.42 -27.56 -5.73
CA VAL A 38 4.60 -27.97 -6.50
C VAL A 38 5.92 -27.58 -5.84
N LEU A 39 5.92 -26.55 -4.99
CA LEU A 39 7.11 -26.07 -4.27
C LEU A 39 7.92 -27.17 -3.57
N PRO A 40 7.34 -28.20 -2.91
CA PRO A 40 8.11 -29.28 -2.28
C PRO A 40 8.97 -30.11 -3.23
N ALA A 41 8.71 -30.09 -4.54
CA ALA A 41 9.52 -30.74 -5.56
C ALA A 41 10.83 -29.98 -5.85
N PHE A 42 10.90 -28.69 -5.52
CA PHE A 42 12.04 -27.80 -5.77
C PHE A 42 12.75 -27.46 -4.46
N ARG A 43 13.56 -28.39 -3.93
CA ARG A 43 14.25 -28.23 -2.64
C ARG A 43 15.57 -27.46 -2.71
N ALA A 44 16.24 -27.52 -3.85
CA ALA A 44 17.48 -26.79 -4.07
C ALA A 44 17.19 -25.29 -4.32
N PRO A 45 18.13 -24.38 -4.01
CA PRO A 45 17.99 -22.95 -4.27
C PRO A 45 18.12 -22.67 -5.78
N THR A 46 17.08 -22.98 -6.53
CA THR A 46 17.00 -22.76 -7.99
C THR A 46 16.12 -21.56 -8.32
N ALA A 47 16.30 -21.01 -9.53
CA ALA A 47 15.46 -19.91 -10.02
C ALA A 47 13.95 -20.27 -9.96
N THR A 48 13.60 -21.52 -10.26
CA THR A 48 12.22 -22.02 -10.15
C THR A 48 11.67 -21.94 -8.73
N ARG A 49 12.48 -22.32 -7.72
CA ARG A 49 12.08 -22.24 -6.32
C ARG A 49 11.85 -20.78 -5.91
N ALA A 50 12.81 -19.91 -6.22
CA ALA A 50 12.71 -18.49 -5.91
C ALA A 50 11.49 -17.84 -6.56
N ARG A 51 11.22 -18.16 -7.83
CA ARG A 51 10.06 -17.64 -8.55
C ARG A 51 8.75 -18.09 -7.91
N LEU A 52 8.61 -19.37 -7.57
CA LEU A 52 7.43 -19.88 -6.86
C LEU A 52 7.21 -19.18 -5.50
N LEU A 53 8.27 -18.98 -4.73
CA LEU A 53 8.22 -18.29 -3.43
C LEU A 53 7.82 -16.82 -3.59
N ALA A 54 8.43 -16.11 -4.55
CA ALA A 54 8.09 -14.72 -4.84
C ALA A 54 6.64 -14.58 -5.34
N THR A 55 6.16 -15.51 -6.18
CA THR A 55 4.75 -15.54 -6.59
C THR A 55 3.81 -15.77 -5.43
N ILE A 56 4.08 -16.74 -4.53
CA ILE A 56 3.27 -16.95 -3.32
C ILE A 56 3.21 -15.65 -2.49
N ALA A 57 4.35 -15.00 -2.30
CA ALA A 57 4.41 -13.75 -1.54
C ALA A 57 3.68 -12.58 -2.23
N MET A 58 3.72 -12.48 -3.56
CA MET A 58 3.02 -11.45 -4.34
C MET A 58 1.51 -11.67 -4.37
N GLU A 59 1.06 -12.91 -4.53
CA GLU A 59 -0.36 -13.24 -4.63
C GLU A 59 -1.05 -13.27 -3.26
N GLU A 60 -0.31 -13.39 -2.16
CA GLU A 60 -0.83 -13.26 -0.79
C GLU A 60 -0.36 -11.98 -0.08
N ARG A 61 -0.21 -10.89 -0.85
CA ARG A 61 0.10 -9.53 -0.35
C ARG A 61 -0.98 -8.96 0.57
N GLY A 62 -0.62 -7.97 1.39
CA GLY A 62 -1.56 -7.30 2.30
C GLY A 62 -1.95 -8.11 3.55
N THR A 63 -1.30 -9.24 3.79
CA THR A 63 -1.51 -10.12 4.96
C THR A 63 -0.39 -10.03 5.99
N GLY A 64 0.83 -9.69 5.56
CA GLY A 64 2.05 -9.76 6.38
C GLY A 64 2.53 -11.18 6.68
N ALA A 65 1.92 -12.21 6.08
CA ALA A 65 2.17 -13.60 6.42
C ALA A 65 3.28 -14.27 5.58
N ARG A 66 3.66 -13.67 4.44
CA ARG A 66 4.58 -14.29 3.45
C ARG A 66 5.94 -13.61 3.32
N LEU A 67 6.34 -12.84 4.34
CA LEU A 67 7.68 -12.24 4.38
C LEU A 67 8.81 -13.29 4.33
N PRO A 68 8.74 -14.45 5.02
CA PRO A 68 9.79 -15.47 4.91
C PRO A 68 10.00 -15.98 3.49
N GLU A 69 8.91 -16.21 2.74
CA GLU A 69 8.98 -16.64 1.34
C GLU A 69 9.60 -15.56 0.46
N ALA A 70 9.25 -14.29 0.68
CA ALA A 70 9.83 -13.16 -0.06
C ALA A 70 11.34 -12.98 0.23
N ASP A 71 11.76 -13.11 1.49
CA ASP A 71 13.17 -13.04 1.89
C ASP A 71 13.98 -14.23 1.34
N GLU A 72 13.43 -15.45 1.34
CA GLU A 72 14.08 -16.62 0.75
C GLU A 72 14.23 -16.48 -0.77
N ALA A 73 13.18 -16.01 -1.45
CA ALA A 73 13.22 -15.76 -2.89
C ALA A 73 14.31 -14.75 -3.27
N GLU A 74 14.41 -13.64 -2.54
CA GLU A 74 15.43 -12.62 -2.78
C GLU A 74 16.84 -13.14 -2.52
N ALA A 75 17.04 -13.93 -1.46
CA ALA A 75 18.34 -14.53 -1.16
C ALA A 75 18.80 -15.47 -2.29
N ILE A 76 17.91 -16.36 -2.77
CA ILE A 76 18.22 -17.26 -3.88
C ILE A 76 18.48 -16.46 -5.17
N ALA A 77 17.67 -15.44 -5.47
CA ALA A 77 17.85 -14.60 -6.65
C ALA A 77 19.20 -13.88 -6.67
N ARG A 78 19.64 -13.40 -5.49
CA ARG A 78 20.96 -12.77 -5.30
C ARG A 78 22.09 -13.76 -5.52
N ASP A 79 21.99 -14.98 -4.97
CA ASP A 79 23.04 -16.00 -5.12
C ASP A 79 23.16 -16.53 -6.56
N LEU A 80 22.08 -16.45 -7.35
CA LEU A 80 22.04 -16.85 -8.75
C LEU A 80 22.44 -15.73 -9.72
N ASP A 81 22.66 -14.51 -9.22
CA ASP A 81 22.89 -13.30 -10.03
C ASP A 81 21.81 -13.09 -11.11
N ASP A 82 20.54 -13.41 -10.80
CA ASP A 82 19.39 -13.25 -11.72
C ASP A 82 18.71 -11.88 -11.49
N PRO A 83 18.86 -10.89 -12.41
CA PRO A 83 18.39 -9.54 -12.18
C PRO A 83 16.87 -9.40 -12.13
N GLU A 84 16.16 -10.08 -13.04
CA GLU A 84 14.70 -10.01 -13.14
C GLU A 84 14.05 -10.64 -11.91
N LEU A 85 14.53 -11.82 -11.53
CA LEU A 85 14.04 -12.51 -10.35
C LEU A 85 14.32 -11.75 -9.06
N ARG A 86 15.49 -11.09 -8.96
CA ARG A 86 15.80 -10.23 -7.81
C ARG A 86 14.87 -9.02 -7.72
N ALA A 87 14.58 -8.37 -8.85
CA ALA A 87 13.64 -7.25 -8.88
C ALA A 87 12.22 -7.69 -8.48
N PHE A 88 11.78 -8.85 -8.97
CA PHE A 88 10.49 -9.43 -8.59
C PHE A 88 10.42 -9.81 -7.10
N ALA A 89 11.49 -10.39 -6.56
CA ALA A 89 11.56 -10.71 -5.13
C ALA A 89 11.60 -9.45 -4.24
N LEU A 90 12.27 -8.38 -4.66
CA LEU A 90 12.25 -7.09 -3.96
C LEU A 90 10.83 -6.49 -3.92
N ASN A 91 10.08 -6.58 -5.03
CA ASN A 91 8.67 -6.19 -5.06
C ASN A 91 7.82 -7.05 -4.10
N ALA A 92 8.02 -8.38 -4.09
CA ALA A 92 7.36 -9.28 -3.14
C ALA A 92 7.63 -8.89 -1.68
N ARG A 93 8.88 -8.54 -1.35
CA ARG A 93 9.24 -8.08 -0.01
C ARG A 93 8.56 -6.76 0.35
N PHE A 94 8.54 -5.80 -0.58
CA PHE A 94 7.84 -4.53 -0.40
C PHE A 94 6.37 -4.76 0.00
N MET A 95 5.68 -5.71 -0.62
CA MET A 95 4.28 -6.05 -0.32
C MET A 95 4.01 -6.54 1.11
N HIS A 96 5.06 -6.90 1.87
CA HIS A 96 4.97 -7.35 3.26
C HIS A 96 5.53 -6.34 4.27
N THR A 97 5.83 -5.12 3.83
CA THR A 97 6.28 -4.00 4.70
C THR A 97 5.14 -3.19 5.32
N PHE A 98 3.94 -3.77 5.38
CA PHE A 98 2.73 -3.17 5.93
C PHE A 98 2.18 -3.94 7.16
N HIS A 99 2.94 -4.89 7.68
CA HIS A 99 2.58 -5.71 8.85
C HIS A 99 2.46 -4.91 10.16
N ARG A 100 2.95 -3.67 10.19
CA ARG A 100 2.69 -2.67 11.22
C ARG A 100 2.91 -1.27 10.64
N THR A 101 2.41 -0.26 11.35
CA THR A 101 2.71 1.15 11.05
C THR A 101 4.17 1.47 11.33
N GLY A 102 4.69 2.57 10.78
CA GLY A 102 6.03 3.05 11.12
C GLY A 102 7.14 2.39 10.29
N LEU A 103 6.82 1.93 9.08
CA LEU A 103 7.73 1.22 8.20
C LEU A 103 8.10 2.03 6.95
N ALA A 104 7.77 3.32 6.88
CA ALA A 104 8.16 4.16 5.75
C ALA A 104 9.68 4.18 5.49
N PRO A 105 10.58 4.23 6.52
CA PRO A 105 12.02 4.11 6.29
C PRO A 105 12.44 2.77 5.66
N HIS A 106 11.75 1.68 6.02
CA HIS A 106 11.99 0.36 5.44
C HIS A 106 11.61 0.34 3.95
N ARG A 107 10.42 0.87 3.63
CA ARG A 107 9.94 1.01 2.24
C ARG A 107 10.88 1.87 1.40
N ALA A 108 11.36 2.99 1.96
CA ALA A 108 12.32 3.86 1.28
C ALA A 108 13.64 3.13 0.95
N ARG A 109 14.11 2.24 1.82
CA ARG A 109 15.31 1.43 1.53
C ARG A 109 15.07 0.44 0.39
N ILE A 110 13.93 -0.27 0.39
CA ILE A 110 13.59 -1.19 -0.70
C ILE A 110 13.45 -0.42 -2.02
N GLY A 111 12.75 0.72 -2.02
CA GLY A 111 12.58 1.55 -3.20
C GLY A 111 13.92 1.99 -3.81
N ARG A 112 14.87 2.45 -2.97
CA ARG A 112 16.22 2.82 -3.46
C ARG A 112 17.01 1.64 -4.02
N GLU A 113 16.94 0.48 -3.37
CA GLU A 113 17.59 -0.74 -3.87
C GLU A 113 16.99 -1.15 -5.22
N LEU A 114 15.67 -1.09 -5.34
CA LEU A 114 14.95 -1.45 -6.56
C LEU A 114 15.27 -0.49 -7.71
N VAL A 115 15.27 0.84 -7.49
CA VAL A 115 15.65 1.81 -8.52
C VAL A 115 17.09 1.56 -9.01
N ALA A 116 18.05 1.44 -8.08
CA ALA A 116 19.45 1.23 -8.44
C ALA A 116 19.65 -0.08 -9.23
N HIS A 117 19.06 -1.18 -8.75
CA HIS A 117 19.14 -2.50 -9.39
C HIS A 117 18.43 -2.51 -10.76
N ALA A 118 17.23 -1.95 -10.85
CA ALA A 118 16.46 -1.93 -12.08
C ALA A 118 17.11 -1.05 -13.15
N ALA A 119 17.66 0.11 -12.78
CA ALA A 119 18.36 1.00 -13.71
C ALA A 119 19.64 0.35 -14.26
N GLU A 120 20.43 -0.32 -13.40
CA GLU A 120 21.64 -1.05 -13.80
C GLU A 120 21.35 -2.17 -14.82
N HIS A 121 20.19 -2.82 -14.69
CA HIS A 121 19.79 -3.96 -15.50
C HIS A 121 18.71 -3.65 -16.55
N HIS A 122 18.36 -2.38 -16.75
CA HIS A 122 17.34 -1.91 -17.70
C HIS A 122 15.93 -2.51 -17.51
N LEU A 123 15.53 -2.74 -16.25
CA LEU A 123 14.23 -3.30 -15.85
C LEU A 123 13.19 -2.20 -15.62
N VAL A 124 12.81 -1.50 -16.69
CA VAL A 124 12.02 -0.25 -16.66
C VAL A 124 10.77 -0.31 -15.76
N THR A 125 9.98 -1.37 -15.82
CA THR A 125 8.73 -1.47 -15.03
C THR A 125 9.01 -1.58 -13.53
N HIS A 126 10.12 -2.21 -13.15
CA HIS A 126 10.58 -2.29 -11.76
C HIS A 126 11.26 -0.99 -11.30
N GLU A 127 11.94 -0.28 -12.22
CA GLU A 127 12.48 1.06 -11.94
C GLU A 127 11.36 2.02 -11.59
N VAL A 128 10.33 2.09 -12.42
CA VAL A 128 9.10 2.86 -12.16
C VAL A 128 8.47 2.48 -10.82
N LEU A 129 8.34 1.18 -10.53
CA LEU A 129 7.86 0.72 -9.21
C LEU A 129 8.71 1.29 -8.07
N GLY A 130 10.05 1.21 -8.20
CA GLY A 130 10.98 1.75 -7.20
C GLY A 130 10.77 3.24 -6.96
N HIS A 131 10.58 4.03 -8.01
CA HIS A 131 10.24 5.45 -7.91
C HIS A 131 8.91 5.68 -7.20
N LEU A 132 7.85 4.95 -7.55
CA LEU A 132 6.56 5.11 -6.91
C LEU A 132 6.57 4.68 -5.42
N ILE A 133 7.34 3.65 -5.04
CA ILE A 133 7.58 3.29 -3.64
C ILE A 133 8.22 4.47 -2.89
N LEU A 134 9.15 5.18 -3.53
CA LEU A 134 9.83 6.32 -2.94
C LEU A 134 8.93 7.56 -2.83
N VAL A 135 7.97 7.74 -3.73
CA VAL A 135 6.89 8.73 -3.57
C VAL A 135 6.06 8.42 -2.31
N GLN A 136 5.61 7.17 -2.14
CA GLN A 136 4.85 6.75 -0.96
C GLN A 136 5.63 6.94 0.34
N ALA A 137 6.89 6.51 0.35
CA ALA A 137 7.75 6.61 1.52
C ALA A 137 8.10 8.07 1.85
N GLY A 138 8.41 8.90 0.85
CA GLY A 138 8.69 10.33 1.05
C GLY A 138 7.48 11.09 1.57
N ALA A 139 6.27 10.80 1.06
CA ALA A 139 5.03 11.36 1.60
C ALA A 139 4.83 11.02 3.09
N ALA A 140 5.03 9.75 3.47
CA ALA A 140 4.94 9.30 4.85
C ALA A 140 6.05 9.89 5.76
N LEU A 141 7.23 10.15 5.21
CA LEU A 141 8.36 10.75 5.95
C LEU A 141 8.33 12.29 5.95
N ALA A 142 7.33 12.91 5.33
CA ALA A 142 7.27 14.34 5.09
C ALA A 142 8.47 14.91 4.29
N ASP A 143 9.16 14.06 3.53
CA ASP A 143 10.24 14.43 2.60
C ASP A 143 9.66 14.60 1.19
N LEU A 144 8.98 15.74 0.99
CA LEU A 144 8.31 16.04 -0.26
C LEU A 144 9.28 16.35 -1.40
N ASP A 145 10.48 16.86 -1.12
CA ASP A 145 11.48 17.15 -2.15
C ASP A 145 11.97 15.84 -2.80
N THR A 146 12.28 14.83 -1.99
CA THR A 146 12.64 13.49 -2.50
C THR A 146 11.47 12.84 -3.24
N ALA A 147 10.25 12.93 -2.71
CA ALA A 147 9.07 12.39 -3.39
C ALA A 147 8.77 13.12 -4.71
N ASP A 148 9.01 14.42 -4.82
CA ASP A 148 8.86 15.19 -6.06
C ASP A 148 9.85 14.76 -7.13
N HIS A 149 11.11 14.53 -6.75
CA HIS A 149 12.10 13.98 -7.66
C HIS A 149 11.65 12.61 -8.20
N HIS A 150 11.25 11.68 -7.34
CA HIS A 150 10.85 10.35 -7.79
C HIS A 150 9.54 10.33 -8.58
N ALA A 151 8.59 11.24 -8.29
CA ALA A 151 7.39 11.40 -9.10
C ALA A 151 7.73 11.85 -10.53
N ALA A 152 8.65 12.83 -10.67
CA ALA A 152 9.09 13.30 -11.99
C ALA A 152 9.81 12.19 -12.78
N GLU A 153 10.72 11.45 -12.15
CA GLU A 153 11.42 10.33 -12.80
C GLU A 153 10.44 9.21 -13.22
N ALA A 154 9.45 8.88 -12.38
CA ALA A 154 8.42 7.91 -12.72
C ALA A 154 7.59 8.35 -13.94
N ASP A 155 7.17 9.62 -13.99
CA ASP A 155 6.43 10.17 -15.13
C ASP A 155 7.28 10.22 -16.41
N ASP A 156 8.57 10.53 -16.30
CA ASP A 156 9.50 10.56 -17.44
C ASP A 156 9.71 9.18 -18.05
N LEU A 157 9.93 8.16 -17.21
CA LEU A 157 10.01 6.77 -17.63
C LEU A 157 8.67 6.30 -18.22
N ALA A 158 7.56 6.61 -17.57
CA ALA A 158 6.24 6.20 -18.02
C ALA A 158 5.87 6.75 -19.41
N ARG A 159 6.19 8.03 -19.68
CA ARG A 159 5.99 8.65 -21.00
C ARG A 159 6.84 7.98 -22.08
N SER A 160 8.09 7.64 -21.74
CA SER A 160 9.03 7.04 -22.69
C SER A 160 8.68 5.60 -23.05
N HIS A 161 7.92 4.91 -22.18
CA HIS A 161 7.61 3.48 -22.29
C HIS A 161 6.11 3.15 -22.39
N ASP A 162 5.26 4.15 -22.64
CA ASP A 162 3.80 4.02 -22.79
C ASP A 162 3.14 3.28 -21.60
N LEU A 163 3.43 3.76 -20.39
CA LEU A 163 2.88 3.24 -19.12
C LEU A 163 1.83 4.22 -18.54
N PRO A 164 0.63 4.34 -19.13
CA PRO A 164 -0.32 5.40 -18.81
C PRO A 164 -0.87 5.37 -17.38
N LEU A 165 -0.85 4.21 -16.70
CA LEU A 165 -1.36 4.09 -15.34
C LEU A 165 -0.43 4.70 -14.28
N VAL A 166 0.82 5.01 -14.62
CA VAL A 166 1.77 5.62 -13.67
C VAL A 166 1.31 7.01 -13.26
N SER A 167 0.79 7.79 -14.20
CA SER A 167 0.36 9.17 -13.93
C SER A 167 -0.80 9.25 -12.94
N VAL A 168 -1.58 8.18 -12.79
CA VAL A 168 -2.61 8.08 -11.76
C VAL A 168 -1.99 8.27 -10.38
N PHE A 169 -0.89 7.60 -10.07
CA PHE A 169 -0.25 7.69 -8.76
C PHE A 169 0.35 9.08 -8.52
N THR A 170 1.00 9.67 -9.53
CA THR A 170 1.62 11.00 -9.41
C THR A 170 0.60 12.14 -9.36
N ASP A 171 -0.56 12.00 -10.01
CA ASP A 171 -1.69 12.92 -9.90
C ASP A 171 -2.29 12.93 -8.47
N TRP A 172 -2.49 11.75 -7.88
CA TRP A 172 -2.96 11.64 -6.49
C TRP A 172 -1.94 12.18 -5.50
N TYR A 173 -0.65 11.91 -5.72
CA TYR A 173 0.42 12.50 -4.94
C TYR A 173 0.44 14.04 -5.04
N ALA A 174 0.21 14.60 -6.23
CA ALA A 174 0.11 16.06 -6.38
C ALA A 174 -1.06 16.64 -5.57
N ALA A 175 -2.20 15.94 -5.51
CA ALA A 175 -3.32 16.33 -4.65
C ALA A 175 -2.99 16.21 -3.15
N LEU A 176 -2.28 15.16 -2.75
CA LEU A 176 -1.76 14.99 -1.38
C LEU A 176 -0.89 16.17 -0.97
N LYS A 177 0.04 16.63 -1.82
CA LYS A 177 0.89 17.79 -1.52
C LYS A 177 0.08 19.05 -1.23
N LEU A 178 -0.98 19.31 -2.00
CA LEU A 178 -1.88 20.43 -1.76
C LEU A 178 -2.55 20.31 -0.38
N ALA A 179 -3.00 19.09 -0.01
CA ALA A 179 -3.57 18.83 1.30
C ALA A 179 -2.55 19.04 2.43
N ALA A 180 -1.33 18.52 2.29
CA ALA A 180 -0.24 18.69 3.26
C ALA A 180 0.16 20.16 3.47
N GLN A 181 -0.01 20.99 2.44
CA GLN A 181 0.22 22.44 2.47
C GLN A 181 -1.00 23.25 2.98
N ASN A 182 -2.06 22.57 3.43
CA ASN A 182 -3.33 23.17 3.86
C ASN A 182 -4.04 24.00 2.76
N ARG A 183 -3.82 23.67 1.48
CA ARG A 183 -4.50 24.30 0.33
C ARG A 183 -5.82 23.59 0.05
N THR A 184 -6.74 23.64 1.01
CA THR A 184 -7.93 22.77 1.07
C THR A 184 -8.79 22.77 -0.17
N ALA A 185 -9.17 23.94 -0.70
CA ALA A 185 -10.04 24.01 -1.88
C ALA A 185 -9.39 23.44 -3.14
N GLU A 186 -8.08 23.63 -3.29
CA GLU A 186 -7.31 23.13 -4.43
C GLU A 186 -7.10 21.62 -4.32
N ALA A 187 -6.81 21.12 -3.11
CA ALA A 187 -6.69 19.69 -2.84
C ALA A 187 -8.01 18.94 -3.09
N ASP A 188 -9.16 19.48 -2.67
CA ASP A 188 -10.48 18.89 -2.94
C ASP A 188 -10.70 18.72 -4.45
N HIS A 189 -10.49 19.80 -5.21
CA HIS A 189 -10.62 19.77 -6.66
C HIS A 189 -9.68 18.75 -7.30
N ALA A 190 -8.41 18.72 -6.87
CA ALA A 190 -7.40 17.80 -7.37
C ALA A 190 -7.74 16.33 -7.07
N TYR A 191 -8.21 16.01 -5.86
CA TYR A 191 -8.65 14.64 -5.51
C TYR A 191 -9.81 14.18 -6.38
N ARG A 192 -10.81 15.04 -6.61
CA ARG A 192 -11.95 14.70 -7.48
C ARG A 192 -11.52 14.49 -8.93
N ALA A 193 -10.61 15.32 -9.44
CA ALA A 193 -10.04 15.15 -10.77
C ALA A 193 -9.24 13.84 -10.91
N ALA A 194 -8.41 13.53 -9.91
CA ALA A 194 -7.62 12.29 -9.89
C ALA A 194 -8.52 11.04 -9.81
N ALA A 195 -9.59 11.07 -9.01
CA ALA A 195 -10.56 9.98 -8.92
C ALA A 195 -11.29 9.71 -10.24
N GLN A 196 -11.61 10.74 -11.02
CA GLN A 196 -12.22 10.56 -12.35
C GLN A 196 -11.31 9.83 -13.34
N ARG A 197 -9.99 9.94 -13.20
CA ARG A 197 -9.01 9.25 -14.08
C ARG A 197 -8.85 7.78 -13.75
N ILE A 198 -9.15 7.37 -12.51
CA ILE A 198 -9.11 5.96 -12.12
C ILE A 198 -10.30 5.20 -12.69
N ALA A 199 -11.47 5.83 -12.78
CA ALA A 199 -12.70 5.15 -13.16
C ALA A 199 -12.58 4.39 -14.50
N GLY A 200 -12.72 3.05 -14.44
CA GLY A 200 -12.69 2.18 -15.62
C GLY A 200 -11.28 1.73 -16.03
N THR A 201 -10.26 2.00 -15.21
CA THR A 201 -8.89 1.49 -15.42
C THR A 201 -8.73 0.04 -14.96
N GLY A 202 -9.69 -0.50 -14.20
CA GLY A 202 -9.61 -1.85 -13.63
C GLY A 202 -8.83 -1.92 -12.32
N MET A 203 -8.40 -0.78 -11.76
CA MET A 203 -7.71 -0.67 -10.47
C MET A 203 -8.71 -0.74 -9.31
N TRP A 204 -9.41 -1.87 -9.16
CA TRP A 204 -10.50 -2.04 -8.19
C TRP A 204 -10.10 -1.71 -6.75
N GLY A 205 -8.86 -2.02 -6.36
CA GLY A 205 -8.31 -1.70 -5.05
C GLY A 205 -8.17 -0.20 -4.76
N MET A 206 -8.21 0.64 -5.79
CA MET A 206 -8.12 2.11 -5.71
C MET A 206 -9.46 2.81 -6.04
N GLU A 207 -10.29 2.22 -6.90
CA GLU A 207 -11.56 2.82 -7.33
C GLU A 207 -12.56 3.00 -6.17
N ARG A 208 -12.64 2.05 -5.23
CA ARG A 208 -13.65 2.08 -4.16
C ARG A 208 -13.10 2.58 -2.84
N GLY A 209 -13.71 3.64 -2.30
CA GLY A 209 -13.41 4.16 -0.97
C GLY A 209 -12.27 5.17 -0.88
N LEU A 210 -11.38 5.28 -1.86
CA LEU A 210 -10.24 6.22 -1.78
C LEU A 210 -10.66 7.69 -1.81
N LEU A 211 -11.54 8.09 -2.72
CA LEU A 211 -11.99 9.49 -2.81
C LEU A 211 -12.69 9.94 -1.52
N PRO A 212 -13.67 9.20 -0.95
CA PRO A 212 -14.26 9.56 0.33
C PRO A 212 -13.24 9.62 1.47
N LEU A 213 -12.25 8.71 1.52
CA LEU A 213 -11.17 8.78 2.52
C LEU A 213 -10.28 10.02 2.35
N ALA A 214 -9.93 10.38 1.12
CA ALA A 214 -9.13 11.58 0.85
C ALA A 214 -9.90 12.86 1.24
N LEU A 215 -11.19 12.95 0.92
CA LEU A 215 -12.04 14.06 1.34
C LEU A 215 -12.25 14.10 2.85
N LEU A 216 -12.38 12.93 3.51
CA LEU A 216 -12.41 12.85 4.97
C LEU A 216 -11.12 13.37 5.60
N SER A 217 -9.97 12.99 5.05
CA SER A 217 -8.66 13.44 5.54
C SER A 217 -8.49 14.95 5.45
N LEU A 218 -9.18 15.56 4.48
CA LEU A 218 -9.11 16.98 4.18
C LEU A 218 -10.08 17.82 4.99
N HIS A 219 -11.33 17.36 5.15
CA HIS A 219 -12.43 18.13 5.74
C HIS A 219 -12.81 17.68 7.16
N GLY A 220 -12.31 16.52 7.59
CA GLY A 220 -12.57 15.96 8.91
C GLY A 220 -13.90 15.20 9.03
N PRO A 221 -14.19 14.65 10.21
CA PRO A 221 -15.31 13.71 10.42
C PRO A 221 -16.70 14.35 10.31
N SER A 222 -16.82 15.68 10.38
CA SER A 222 -18.11 16.37 10.27
C SER A 222 -18.73 16.33 8.87
N THR A 223 -17.95 15.98 7.85
CA THR A 223 -18.43 15.88 6.46
C THR A 223 -18.71 14.45 6.02
N VAL A 224 -18.68 13.47 6.94
CA VAL A 224 -18.97 12.07 6.62
C VAL A 224 -20.43 11.91 6.20
N ASP A 225 -20.65 11.51 4.94
CA ASP A 225 -21.92 10.97 4.47
C ASP A 225 -21.79 9.45 4.31
N LEU A 226 -22.53 8.67 5.11
CA LEU A 226 -22.48 7.20 5.05
C LEU A 226 -23.09 6.62 3.75
N THR A 227 -23.69 7.46 2.90
CA THR A 227 -24.18 7.06 1.58
C THR A 227 -23.13 7.11 0.47
N ASP A 228 -21.96 7.72 0.72
CA ASP A 228 -20.81 7.67 -0.18
C ASP A 228 -20.27 6.23 -0.36
N ASP A 229 -19.58 5.97 -1.47
CA ASP A 229 -18.91 4.68 -1.70
C ASP A 229 -17.61 4.57 -0.90
N TRP A 230 -17.75 4.27 0.39
CA TRP A 230 -16.63 3.98 1.30
C TRP A 230 -15.93 2.63 1.01
N GLY A 231 -16.46 1.83 0.09
CA GLY A 231 -15.94 0.52 -0.26
C GLY A 231 -15.66 -0.35 0.99
N PRO A 232 -14.48 -1.01 1.05
CA PRO A 232 -14.12 -1.86 2.19
C PRO A 232 -13.84 -1.08 3.49
N HIS A 233 -13.80 0.26 3.45
CA HIS A 233 -13.46 1.10 4.60
C HIS A 233 -14.67 1.53 5.42
N LEU A 234 -15.89 1.29 4.92
CA LEU A 234 -17.14 1.65 5.61
C LEU A 234 -17.16 1.24 7.10
N PRO A 235 -16.72 0.03 7.51
CA PRO A 235 -16.73 -0.34 8.92
C PRO A 235 -15.99 0.66 9.82
N TRP A 236 -14.81 1.13 9.41
CA TRP A 236 -13.98 2.08 10.17
C TRP A 236 -14.52 3.51 10.16
N VAL A 237 -15.35 3.86 9.17
CA VAL A 237 -15.92 5.21 9.04
C VAL A 237 -17.25 5.35 9.79
N ARG A 238 -18.06 4.28 9.85
CA ARG A 238 -19.37 4.26 10.53
C ARG A 238 -19.35 4.88 11.95
N PRO A 239 -18.37 4.57 12.83
CA PRO A 239 -18.32 5.17 14.17
C PRO A 239 -18.22 6.70 14.21
N LEU A 240 -17.77 7.35 13.13
CA LEU A 240 -17.59 8.80 13.06
C LEU A 240 -18.92 9.53 12.86
N ALA A 241 -19.90 8.90 12.21
CA ALA A 241 -21.18 9.53 11.84
C ALA A 241 -22.41 8.97 12.58
N LEU A 242 -22.35 7.75 13.12
CA LEU A 242 -23.49 7.15 13.81
C LEU A 242 -23.83 7.83 15.15
N PRO A 243 -25.10 7.75 15.61
CA PRO A 243 -25.47 8.15 16.97
C PRO A 243 -24.63 7.44 18.04
N GLN A 244 -24.38 8.09 19.17
CA GLN A 244 -23.35 7.67 20.15
C GLN A 244 -23.42 6.18 20.54
N LYS A 245 -24.62 5.66 20.86
CA LYS A 245 -24.79 4.25 21.26
C LYS A 245 -24.44 3.28 20.13
N GLU A 246 -24.86 3.58 18.91
CA GLU A 246 -24.61 2.75 17.72
C GLU A 246 -23.14 2.86 17.29
N ALA A 247 -22.56 4.06 17.36
CA ALA A 247 -21.16 4.32 17.07
C ALA A 247 -20.23 3.54 18.02
N LEU A 248 -20.53 3.53 19.33
CA LEU A 248 -19.76 2.76 20.30
C LEU A 248 -19.83 1.26 20.04
N ALA A 249 -21.03 0.74 19.76
CA ALA A 249 -21.21 -0.66 19.41
C ALA A 249 -20.43 -1.03 18.14
N ALA A 250 -20.53 -0.21 17.09
CA ALA A 250 -19.81 -0.42 15.84
C ALA A 250 -18.29 -0.39 16.06
N ALA A 251 -17.77 0.61 16.78
CA ALA A 251 -16.35 0.79 17.01
C ALA A 251 -15.72 -0.37 17.78
N ARG A 252 -16.38 -0.85 18.84
CA ARG A 252 -15.88 -1.98 19.65
C ARG A 252 -15.86 -3.31 18.89
N THR A 253 -16.65 -3.43 17.82
CA THR A 253 -16.67 -4.62 16.94
C THR A 253 -15.72 -4.53 15.76
N LEU A 254 -14.95 -3.45 15.61
CA LEU A 254 -14.02 -3.30 14.49
C LEU A 254 -12.97 -4.41 14.49
N PRO A 255 -12.78 -5.14 13.38
CA PRO A 255 -11.68 -6.09 13.28
C PRO A 255 -10.33 -5.35 13.33
N PRO A 256 -9.21 -6.03 13.64
CA PRO A 256 -7.87 -5.44 13.56
C PRO A 256 -7.58 -4.78 12.20
N GLY A 257 -8.16 -5.32 11.12
CA GLY A 257 -7.93 -4.90 9.74
C GLY A 257 -6.77 -5.67 9.11
N PRO A 258 -6.68 -5.68 7.77
CA PRO A 258 -5.55 -6.29 7.06
C PRO A 258 -4.23 -5.53 7.33
N ALA A 259 -3.11 -6.18 7.04
CA ALA A 259 -1.75 -5.62 7.09
C ALA A 259 -1.40 -5.02 5.73
N ASP A 260 -2.07 -3.93 5.37
CA ASP A 260 -2.07 -3.33 4.03
C ASP A 260 -1.64 -1.85 4.06
N LEU A 261 -1.53 -1.21 2.89
CA LEU A 261 -1.15 0.20 2.70
C LEU A 261 -2.00 1.23 3.48
N LEU A 262 -3.18 0.85 3.93
CA LEU A 262 -4.16 1.70 4.61
C LEU A 262 -4.16 1.46 6.13
N SER A 263 -3.17 0.73 6.67
CA SER A 263 -3.07 0.44 8.11
C SER A 263 -2.97 1.71 8.96
N GLU A 264 -2.12 2.67 8.59
CA GLU A 264 -2.02 3.98 9.26
C GLU A 264 -3.33 4.77 9.16
N THR A 265 -3.99 4.72 8.00
CA THR A 265 -5.29 5.37 7.77
C THR A 265 -6.34 4.80 8.73
N ARG A 266 -6.48 3.47 8.78
CA ARG A 266 -7.43 2.81 9.70
C ARG A 266 -7.11 3.13 11.16
N ALA A 267 -5.83 3.18 11.54
CA ALA A 267 -5.43 3.56 12.89
C ALA A 267 -5.83 5.02 13.21
N CYS A 268 -5.71 5.95 12.26
CA CYS A 268 -6.21 7.32 12.40
C CYS A 268 -7.74 7.37 12.53
N LEU A 269 -8.48 6.56 11.77
CA LEU A 269 -9.95 6.47 11.90
C LEU A 269 -10.37 5.96 13.28
N ILE A 270 -9.65 4.97 13.84
CA ILE A 270 -9.89 4.50 15.21
C ILE A 270 -9.57 5.60 16.22
N ALA A 271 -8.49 6.36 16.02
CA ALA A 271 -8.16 7.50 16.88
C ALA A 271 -9.27 8.58 16.87
N LEU A 272 -9.76 8.95 15.69
CA LEU A 272 -10.88 9.90 15.55
C LEU A 272 -12.14 9.39 16.25
N ALA A 273 -12.44 8.09 16.14
CA ALA A 273 -13.56 7.47 16.83
C ALA A 273 -13.36 7.47 18.36
N ALA A 274 -12.16 7.15 18.85
CA ALA A 274 -11.81 7.15 20.27
C ALA A 274 -12.00 8.53 20.90
N ILE A 275 -11.50 9.58 20.23
CA ILE A 275 -11.64 10.98 20.68
C ILE A 275 -13.11 11.39 20.72
N ARG A 276 -13.86 11.12 19.64
CA ARG A 276 -15.29 11.46 19.55
C ARG A 276 -16.13 10.76 20.61
N LEU A 277 -15.86 9.47 20.86
CA LEU A 277 -16.66 8.61 21.73
C LEU A 277 -16.19 8.64 23.19
N GLN A 278 -15.02 9.22 23.48
CA GLN A 278 -14.38 9.22 24.79
C GLN A 278 -14.27 7.81 25.39
N ASP A 279 -13.83 6.85 24.56
CA ASP A 279 -13.70 5.44 24.93
C ASP A 279 -12.23 5.04 25.10
N ASP A 280 -11.88 4.57 26.31
CA ASP A 280 -10.49 4.30 26.69
C ASP A 280 -9.91 3.05 26.01
N ASP A 281 -10.74 2.03 25.73
CA ASP A 281 -10.28 0.82 25.03
C ASP A 281 -9.90 1.14 23.58
N LEU A 282 -10.72 1.96 22.90
CA LEU A 282 -10.41 2.46 21.56
C LEU A 282 -9.19 3.37 21.56
N ARG A 283 -9.03 4.21 22.60
CA ARG A 283 -7.87 5.09 22.75
C ARG A 283 -6.58 4.30 22.85
N GLU A 284 -6.53 3.30 23.73
CA GLU A 284 -5.35 2.43 23.88
C GLU A 284 -5.06 1.65 22.59
N ARG A 285 -6.09 1.13 21.94
CA ARG A 285 -5.97 0.43 20.66
C ARG A 285 -5.37 1.33 19.56
N ALA A 286 -5.89 2.55 19.41
CA ALA A 286 -5.38 3.52 18.45
C ALA A 286 -3.93 3.91 18.76
N ARG A 287 -3.64 4.21 20.03
CA ARG A 287 -2.29 4.58 20.49
C ARG A 287 -1.29 3.47 20.22
N THR A 288 -1.61 2.23 20.57
CA THR A 288 -0.75 1.06 20.29
C THR A 288 -0.48 0.91 18.79
N ALA A 289 -1.50 1.10 17.95
CA ALA A 289 -1.35 1.01 16.50
C ALA A 289 -0.57 2.18 15.88
N LEU A 290 -0.62 3.37 16.46
CA LEU A 290 0.01 4.58 15.91
C LEU A 290 1.43 4.83 16.45
N LEU A 291 1.75 4.38 17.66
CA LEU A 291 3.02 4.66 18.33
C LEU A 291 4.26 4.28 17.50
N PRO A 292 4.29 3.16 16.75
CA PRO A 292 5.43 2.84 15.88
C PRO A 292 5.69 3.88 14.79
N ALA A 293 4.66 4.60 14.35
CA ALA A 293 4.71 5.63 13.31
C ALA A 293 4.76 7.06 13.87
N LYS A 294 5.11 7.26 15.14
CA LYS A 294 5.06 8.57 15.81
C LYS A 294 5.79 9.70 15.09
N ASP A 295 6.83 9.38 14.31
CA ASP A 295 7.67 10.33 13.59
C ASP A 295 7.29 10.42 12.09
N GLU A 296 6.18 9.78 11.68
CA GLU A 296 5.67 9.75 10.30
C GLU A 296 4.40 10.61 10.13
N GLN A 297 4.01 10.83 8.88
CA GLN A 297 2.69 11.29 8.45
C GLN A 297 1.79 10.09 8.16
N ALA A 298 0.49 10.22 8.41
CA ALA A 298 -0.54 9.29 7.92
C ALA A 298 -0.74 9.43 6.39
N ALA A 299 0.32 9.19 5.63
CA ALA A 299 0.43 9.39 4.19
C ALA A 299 1.07 8.18 3.48
N GLY A 300 1.02 7.00 4.13
CA GLY A 300 1.70 5.77 3.68
C GLY A 300 1.31 5.27 2.29
N THR A 301 0.13 5.64 1.80
CA THR A 301 -0.34 5.32 0.44
C THR A 301 0.29 6.19 -0.64
N GLY A 302 0.84 7.36 -0.27
CA GLY A 302 1.23 8.43 -1.20
C GLY A 302 0.06 9.16 -1.87
N LEU A 303 -1.20 8.83 -1.55
CA LEU A 303 -2.38 9.34 -2.27
C LEU A 303 -3.17 10.39 -1.49
N PHE A 304 -3.19 10.33 -0.17
CA PHE A 304 -3.77 11.37 0.69
C PHE A 304 -3.07 11.38 2.05
N THR A 305 -3.38 12.35 2.91
CA THR A 305 -2.75 12.46 4.24
C THR A 305 -3.75 12.87 5.33
N PHE A 306 -3.75 12.16 6.46
CA PHE A 306 -4.43 12.60 7.70
C PHE A 306 -3.55 13.52 8.57
N GLY A 307 -2.35 13.85 8.09
CA GLY A 307 -1.36 14.68 8.79
C GLY A 307 -0.45 13.90 9.73
N PRO A 308 0.26 14.59 10.63
CA PRO A 308 1.29 13.99 11.48
C PRO A 308 0.70 12.99 12.48
N ILE A 309 1.31 11.81 12.62
CA ILE A 309 0.87 10.81 13.61
C ILE A 309 1.02 11.33 15.04
N SER A 310 2.05 12.15 15.29
CA SER A 310 2.26 12.79 16.60
C SER A 310 1.03 13.55 17.10
N ARG A 311 0.29 14.23 16.21
CA ARG A 311 -0.94 14.94 16.57
C ARG A 311 -2.00 13.99 17.14
N PHE A 312 -2.21 12.84 16.50
CA PHE A 312 -3.15 11.85 17.00
C PHE A 312 -2.69 11.27 18.34
N LEU A 313 -1.39 11.03 18.52
CA LEU A 313 -0.84 10.54 19.78
C LEU A 313 -1.01 11.55 20.92
N ASP A 314 -0.84 12.84 20.64
CA ASP A 314 -1.07 13.93 21.60
C ASP A 314 -2.56 14.01 22.01
N ASP A 315 -3.48 13.94 21.04
CA ASP A 315 -4.93 13.97 21.29
C ASP A 315 -5.45 12.72 22.03
N LEU A 316 -4.74 11.59 21.92
CA LEU A 316 -5.03 10.35 22.62
C LEU A 316 -4.40 10.24 24.02
N SER A 317 -3.51 11.17 24.38
CA SER A 317 -2.80 11.16 25.67
C SER A 317 -3.68 11.55 26.85
#